data_AF-A0A352HRX4-F1
#
_entry.id   AF-A0A352HRX4-F1
#
_cell.length_a   1.000
_cell.length_b   1.000
_cell.length_c   1.000
_cell.angle_alpha   90.00
_cell.angle_beta   90.00
_cell.angle_gamma   90.00
#
_symmetry.space_group_name_H-M   'P 1'
#
loop_
_entity.id
_entity.type
_entity.pdbx_description
1 polymer ?
#
loop_
_entity_poly.entity_id
_entity_poly.type
_entity_poly.pdbx_seq_one_letter_code
_entity_poly.pdbx_strand_id
1 'polypeptide(L)'
;MWKFKPIYKPTIWGGYKIARLKRFESDERIGECWALSGIDGRVSAVEGGCDDGLSIRQLIDRDGAALLGKKNFKRFGDTFPLLIKLIDASDTLSVQVHPDDEMAQRRGLPYGKTEMWYV
;
A
#
# COMPACT_ATOMS: atom_id res chain seq x y z
N MET A 1 18.90 3.41 -2.43
CA MET A 1 17.77 2.49 -2.12
C MET A 1 16.83 3.23 -1.20
N TRP A 2 15.55 3.35 -1.55
CA TRP A 2 14.58 4.08 -0.71
C TRP A 2 14.00 3.22 0.40
N LYS A 3 13.71 3.87 1.52
CA LYS A 3 12.80 3.38 2.56
C LYS A 3 11.57 4.29 2.54
N PHE A 4 10.41 3.76 2.91
CA PHE A 4 9.16 4.52 2.92
C PHE A 4 8.56 4.52 4.32
N LYS A 5 7.99 5.66 4.70
CA LYS A 5 7.23 5.81 5.95
C LYS A 5 5.97 4.93 5.86
N PRO A 6 5.80 3.93 6.75
CA PRO A 6 4.61 3.10 6.75
C PRO A 6 3.39 3.90 7.23
N ILE A 7 2.20 3.51 6.76
CA ILE A 7 0.94 4.07 7.23
C ILE A 7 0.25 3.01 8.10
N TYR A 8 0.09 3.29 9.38
CA TYR A 8 -0.59 2.39 10.32
C TYR A 8 -2.10 2.63 10.33
N LYS A 9 -2.88 1.55 10.41
CA LYS A 9 -4.34 1.58 10.45
C LYS A 9 -4.85 0.80 11.67
N PRO A 10 -5.39 1.51 12.67
CA PRO A 10 -6.20 0.90 13.71
C PRO A 10 -7.42 0.21 13.11
N THR A 11 -7.76 -0.98 13.62
CA THR A 11 -8.97 -1.70 13.19
C THR A 11 -9.54 -2.51 14.36
N ILE A 12 -10.84 -2.81 14.31
CA ILE A 12 -11.51 -3.60 15.36
C ILE A 12 -10.96 -5.03 15.51
N TRP A 13 -10.44 -5.61 14.43
CA TRP A 13 -9.88 -6.96 14.39
C TRP A 13 -8.35 -6.98 14.55
N GLY A 14 -7.72 -5.81 14.63
CA GLY A 14 -6.26 -5.65 14.66
C GLY A 14 -5.63 -6.14 15.96
N GLY A 15 -4.31 -6.07 16.06
CA GLY A 15 -3.58 -6.47 17.26
C GLY A 15 -2.41 -5.54 17.57
N TYR A 16 -1.47 -6.05 18.38
CA TYR A 16 -0.26 -5.32 18.78
C TYR A 16 1.01 -5.91 18.15
N LYS A 17 0.91 -6.93 17.29
CA LYS A 17 2.08 -7.59 16.69
C LYS A 17 2.79 -6.67 15.70
N ILE A 18 2.05 -5.90 14.90
CA ILE A 18 2.63 -4.91 13.99
C ILE A 18 3.43 -3.87 14.76
N ALA A 19 2.88 -3.32 15.84
CA ALA A 19 3.56 -2.32 16.69
C ALA A 19 4.88 -2.88 17.24
N ARG A 20 4.83 -4.09 17.81
CA ARG A 20 6.02 -4.80 18.30
C ARG A 20 7.04 -5.08 17.19
N LEU A 21 6.61 -5.54 16.02
CA LEU A 21 7.49 -5.84 14.88
C LEU A 21 8.18 -4.58 14.36
N LYS A 22 7.45 -3.46 14.32
CA LYS A 22 7.94 -2.15 13.87
C LYS A 22 8.59 -1.33 14.97
N ARG A 23 8.63 -1.86 16.20
CA ARG A 23 9.32 -1.29 17.37
C ARG A 23 8.83 0.11 17.74
N PHE A 24 7.51 0.29 17.75
CA PHE A 24 6.88 1.50 18.30
C PHE A 24 5.77 1.14 19.29
N GLU A 25 5.46 2.07 20.19
CA GLU A 25 4.39 1.93 21.16
C GLU A 25 3.07 2.44 20.56
N SER A 26 1.98 1.73 20.82
CA SER A 26 0.64 2.05 20.33
C SER A 26 -0.39 1.57 21.34
N ASP A 27 -1.24 2.47 21.79
CA ASP A 27 -2.41 2.10 22.62
C ASP A 27 -3.54 1.49 21.77
N GLU A 28 -3.50 1.73 20.45
CA GLU A 28 -4.48 1.21 19.50
C GLU A 28 -4.09 -0.17 18.95
N ARG A 29 -5.12 -0.99 18.66
CA ARG A 29 -5.00 -2.25 17.92
C ARG A 29 -4.79 -1.97 16.44
N ILE A 30 -3.57 -2.17 15.94
CA ILE A 30 -3.20 -1.94 14.54
C ILE A 30 -3.48 -3.21 13.74
N GLY A 31 -4.41 -3.13 12.79
CA GLY A 31 -4.73 -4.26 11.90
C GLY A 31 -3.92 -4.26 10.62
N GLU A 32 -3.60 -3.08 10.09
CA GLU A 32 -2.81 -2.96 8.86
C GLU A 32 -1.63 -2.00 9.02
N CYS A 33 -0.51 -2.37 8.43
CA CYS A 33 0.61 -1.49 8.13
C CYS A 33 0.74 -1.44 6.61
N TRP A 34 0.34 -0.34 5.99
CA TRP A 34 0.58 -0.12 4.56
C TRP A 34 2.05 0.24 4.41
N ALA A 35 2.84 -0.75 4.01
CA ALA A 35 4.29 -0.62 3.87
C ALA A 35 4.67 0.21 2.65
N LEU A 36 3.88 0.10 1.58
CA LEU A 36 4.00 0.94 0.39
C LEU A 36 2.63 1.09 -0.27
N SER A 37 2.22 2.34 -0.49
CA SER A 37 0.94 2.68 -1.07
C SER A 37 1.07 3.85 -2.03
N GLY A 38 0.46 3.72 -3.21
CA GLY A 38 0.27 4.80 -4.16
C GLY A 38 -1.16 5.34 -4.21
N ILE A 39 -2.01 5.02 -3.24
CA ILE A 39 -3.45 5.39 -3.24
C ILE A 39 -3.66 6.83 -2.76
N ASP A 40 -4.54 7.58 -3.42
CA ASP A 40 -4.90 8.96 -3.07
C ASP A 40 -5.25 9.12 -1.58
N GLY A 41 -4.74 10.19 -0.97
CA GLY A 41 -4.90 10.46 0.46
C GLY A 41 -4.16 9.51 1.41
N ARG A 42 -3.52 8.46 0.88
CA ARG A 42 -2.73 7.46 1.65
C ARG A 42 -1.48 7.06 0.87
N VAL A 43 -0.79 8.04 0.30
CA VAL A 43 0.43 7.83 -0.48
C VAL A 43 1.63 7.76 0.45
N SER A 44 2.47 6.73 0.30
CA SER A 44 3.71 6.60 1.06
C SER A 44 4.76 7.62 0.61
N ALA A 45 5.44 8.21 1.59
CA ALA A 45 6.57 9.12 1.37
C ALA A 45 7.89 8.43 1.73
N VAL A 46 8.96 8.82 1.03
CA VAL A 46 10.33 8.39 1.32
C VAL A 46 10.72 8.83 2.73
N GLU A 47 11.50 7.98 3.40
CA GLU A 47 12.10 8.23 4.71
C GLU A 47 13.62 8.35 4.58
N GLY A 48 14.12 9.58 4.74
CA GLY A 48 15.53 9.93 4.73
C GLY A 48 16.18 10.01 3.35
N GLY A 49 17.44 10.45 3.32
CA GLY A 49 18.22 10.62 2.10
C GLY A 49 17.86 11.89 1.31
N CYS A 50 18.31 11.95 0.05
CA CYS A 50 18.12 13.14 -0.81
C CYS A 50 16.68 13.34 -1.30
N ASP A 51 15.88 12.28 -1.29
CA ASP A 51 14.48 12.29 -1.71
C ASP A 51 13.51 12.29 -0.51
N ASP A 52 13.98 12.58 0.72
CA ASP A 52 13.15 12.53 1.93
C ASP A 52 11.87 13.39 1.77
N GLY A 53 10.74 12.82 2.16
CA GLY A 53 9.43 13.47 2.03
C GLY A 53 8.80 13.41 0.64
N LEU A 54 9.53 13.03 -0.43
CA LEU A 54 8.90 12.79 -1.73
C LEU A 54 7.99 11.57 -1.66
N SER A 55 6.80 11.70 -2.24
CA SER A 55 5.85 10.59 -2.36
C SER A 55 6.26 9.62 -3.47
N ILE A 56 5.82 8.35 -3.39
CA ILE A 56 6.03 7.38 -4.48
C ILE A 56 5.47 7.88 -5.81
N ARG A 57 4.39 8.68 -5.79
CA ARG A 57 3.85 9.32 -7.00
C ARG A 57 4.82 10.34 -7.60
N GLN A 58 5.37 11.23 -6.78
CA GLN A 58 6.36 12.21 -7.24
C GLN A 58 7.63 11.54 -7.77
N LEU A 59 8.04 10.40 -7.20
CA LEU A 59 9.12 9.60 -7.75
C LEU A 59 8.76 9.02 -9.13
N ILE A 60 7.53 8.54 -9.31
CA ILE A 60 7.04 8.05 -10.61
C ILE A 60 6.94 9.19 -11.62
N ASP A 61 6.46 10.37 -11.23
CA ASP A 61 6.37 11.53 -12.11
C ASP A 61 7.75 11.96 -12.61
N ARG A 62 8.77 11.91 -11.72
CA ARG A 62 10.15 12.26 -12.04
C ARG A 62 10.86 11.21 -12.89
N ASP A 63 10.76 9.94 -12.48
CA ASP A 63 11.62 8.86 -12.98
C ASP A 63 10.90 7.91 -13.96
N GLY A 64 9.56 7.94 -13.99
CA GLY A 64 8.69 7.22 -14.91
C GLY A 64 9.05 5.75 -15.14
N ALA A 65 9.29 5.40 -16.39
CA ALA A 65 9.65 4.03 -16.79
C ALA A 65 10.98 3.54 -16.22
N ALA A 66 11.89 4.42 -15.80
CA ALA A 66 13.14 4.02 -15.14
C ALA A 66 12.87 3.46 -13.73
N LEU A 67 11.82 3.96 -13.06
CA LEU A 67 11.38 3.48 -11.75
C LEU A 67 10.49 2.24 -11.85
N LEU A 68 9.41 2.32 -12.64
CA LEU A 68 8.40 1.25 -12.70
C LEU A 68 8.78 0.09 -13.63
N GLY A 69 9.75 0.32 -14.52
CA GLY A 69 10.05 -0.55 -15.65
C GLY A 69 9.10 -0.32 -16.83
N LYS A 70 9.65 -0.38 -18.05
CA LYS A 70 8.95 -0.03 -19.31
C LYS A 70 7.59 -0.71 -19.49
N LYS A 71 7.49 -2.00 -19.15
CA LYS A 71 6.23 -2.76 -19.31
C LYS A 71 5.14 -2.29 -18.35
N ASN A 72 5.49 -2.02 -17.10
CA ASN A 72 4.53 -1.56 -16.09
C ASN A 72 4.13 -0.11 -16.36
N PHE A 73 5.08 0.77 -16.68
CA PHE A 73 4.76 2.16 -17.04
C PHE A 73 3.84 2.24 -18.26
N LYS A 74 4.04 1.39 -19.29
CA LYS A 74 3.13 1.31 -20.43
C LYS A 74 1.70 0.88 -20.03
N ARG A 75 1.55 0.00 -19.04
CA ARG A 75 0.25 -0.56 -18.62
C ARG A 75 -0.48 0.31 -17.62
N PHE A 76 0.23 0.91 -16.68
CA PHE A 76 -0.33 1.62 -15.52
C PHE A 76 -0.05 3.13 -15.53
N GLY A 77 0.74 3.63 -16.48
CA GLY A 77 1.12 5.04 -16.54
C GLY A 77 1.91 5.48 -15.31
N ASP A 78 1.48 6.60 -14.75
CA ASP A 78 1.98 7.21 -13.51
C ASP A 78 1.38 6.58 -12.23
N THR A 79 0.43 5.66 -12.37
CA THR A 79 -0.21 5.00 -11.24
C THR A 79 0.67 3.88 -10.71
N PHE A 80 1.00 3.93 -9.42
CA PHE A 80 1.67 2.81 -8.75
C PHE A 80 0.69 1.61 -8.65
N PRO A 81 1.03 0.44 -9.22
CA PRO A 81 0.03 -0.60 -9.47
C PRO A 81 -0.27 -1.52 -8.28
N LEU A 82 0.38 -1.31 -7.13
CA LEU A 82 0.30 -2.23 -5.99
C LEU A 82 0.00 -1.50 -4.68
N LEU A 83 -0.56 -2.26 -3.75
CA LEU A 83 -0.65 -1.89 -2.34
C LEU A 83 -0.01 -3.02 -1.52
N ILE A 84 1.03 -2.70 -0.77
CA ILE A 84 1.79 -3.69 0.00
C ILE A 84 1.50 -3.47 1.48
N LYS A 85 1.04 -4.53 2.16
CA LYS A 85 0.63 -4.47 3.57
C LYS A 85 1.26 -5.56 4.41
N LEU A 86 1.41 -5.27 5.69
CA LEU A 86 1.40 -6.27 6.76
C LEU A 86 0.03 -6.26 7.42
N ILE A 87 -0.49 -7.43 7.76
CA ILE A 87 -1.80 -7.60 8.39
C ILE A 87 -1.63 -8.34 9.72
N ASP A 88 -2.19 -7.79 10.80
CA ASP A 88 -2.32 -8.45 12.09
C ASP A 88 -3.78 -8.84 12.31
N ALA A 89 -4.13 -10.03 11.81
CA ALA A 89 -5.45 -10.62 11.98
C ALA A 89 -5.57 -11.25 13.39
N SER A 90 -5.72 -10.42 14.41
CA SER A 90 -5.90 -10.86 15.81
C SER A 90 -7.35 -11.23 16.16
N ASP A 91 -8.28 -11.01 15.23
CA ASP A 91 -9.66 -11.51 15.27
C ASP A 91 -10.11 -11.87 13.84
N THR A 92 -11.31 -12.44 13.70
CA THR A 92 -11.92 -12.83 12.42
C THR A 92 -12.20 -11.60 11.54
N LEU A 93 -11.70 -11.61 10.31
CA LEU A 93 -12.07 -10.64 9.27
C LEU A 93 -13.38 -11.06 8.59
N SER A 94 -14.05 -10.10 7.97
CA SER A 94 -15.24 -10.37 7.14
C SER A 94 -14.92 -11.33 5.99
N VAL A 95 -15.90 -12.14 5.58
CA VAL A 95 -15.87 -12.83 4.29
C VAL A 95 -15.97 -11.79 3.17
N GLN A 96 -15.07 -11.83 2.19
CA GLN A 96 -14.97 -10.82 1.12
C GLN A 96 -14.86 -11.48 -0.25
N VAL A 97 -15.40 -10.78 -1.26
CA VAL A 97 -15.15 -11.05 -2.69
C VAL A 97 -14.75 -9.72 -3.33
N HIS A 98 -13.79 -9.77 -4.24
CA HIS A 98 -13.30 -8.60 -4.95
C HIS A 98 -13.66 -8.67 -6.44
N PRO A 99 -14.01 -7.53 -7.07
CA PRO A 99 -14.24 -7.49 -8.50
C PRO A 99 -12.92 -7.73 -9.26
N ASP A 100 -13.04 -8.30 -10.44
CA ASP A 100 -12.00 -8.24 -11.47
C ASP A 100 -11.94 -6.85 -12.12
N ASP A 101 -11.01 -6.66 -13.05
CA ASP A 101 -10.83 -5.37 -13.75
C ASP A 101 -12.08 -4.96 -14.53
N GLU A 102 -12.76 -5.91 -15.20
CA GLU A 102 -13.95 -5.61 -16.00
C GLU A 102 -15.11 -5.12 -15.11
N MET A 103 -15.41 -5.82 -14.02
CA MET A 103 -16.47 -5.43 -13.10
C MET A 103 -16.14 -4.13 -12.36
N ALA A 104 -14.88 -3.90 -11.98
CA ALA A 104 -14.44 -2.66 -11.35
C ALA A 104 -14.69 -1.45 -12.27
N GLN A 105 -14.33 -1.56 -13.55
CA GLN A 105 -14.53 -0.51 -14.54
C GLN A 105 -16.01 -0.21 -14.80
N ARG A 106 -16.87 -1.24 -14.86
CA ARG A 106 -18.33 -1.05 -14.92
C ARG A 106 -18.89 -0.27 -13.73
N ARG A 107 -18.18 -0.22 -12.61
CA ARG A 107 -18.53 0.53 -11.38
C ARG A 107 -17.77 1.84 -11.23
N GLY A 108 -17.03 2.29 -12.25
CA GLY A 108 -16.27 3.54 -12.23
C GLY A 108 -14.96 3.48 -11.45
N LEU A 109 -14.44 2.28 -11.16
CA LEU A 109 -13.13 2.07 -10.56
C LEU A 109 -12.10 1.69 -11.62
N PRO A 110 -10.83 2.09 -11.48
CA PRO A 110 -9.82 1.86 -12.53
C PRO A 110 -9.41 0.39 -12.66
N TYR A 111 -9.33 -0.34 -11.54
CA TYR A 111 -8.81 -1.71 -11.46
C TYR A 111 -9.59 -2.55 -10.45
N GLY A 112 -9.58 -3.87 -10.68
CA GLY A 112 -10.03 -4.87 -9.72
C GLY A 112 -9.06 -5.03 -8.56
N LYS A 113 -9.32 -6.02 -7.68
CA LYS A 113 -8.47 -6.29 -6.52
C LYS A 113 -8.13 -7.77 -6.41
N THR A 114 -7.18 -8.20 -7.22
CA THR A 114 -6.48 -9.47 -7.03
C THR A 114 -5.47 -9.32 -5.89
N GLU A 115 -5.37 -10.33 -5.03
CA GLU A 115 -4.45 -10.32 -3.89
C GLU A 115 -3.68 -11.63 -3.74
N MET A 116 -2.60 -11.57 -2.97
CA MET A 116 -1.76 -12.71 -2.59
C MET A 116 -1.37 -12.53 -1.13
N TRP A 117 -1.42 -13.62 -0.38
CA TRP A 117 -1.04 -13.63 1.02
C TRP A 117 0.21 -14.51 1.17
N TYR A 118 1.18 -14.01 1.93
CA TYR A 118 2.33 -14.78 2.35
C TYR A 118 2.26 -14.93 3.87
N VAL A 119 2.32 -16.18 4.34
CA VAL A 119 2.14 -16.56 5.74
C VAL A 119 3.44 -17.12 6.30
#